data_AF-A0A969ZTL4-F1
#
_entry.id   AF-A0A969ZTL4-F1
#
_cell.length_a   1.000
_cell.length_b   1.000
_cell.length_c   1.000
_cell.angle_alpha   90.00
_cell.angle_beta   90.00
_cell.angle_gamma   90.00
#
_symmetry.space_group_name_H-M   'P 1'
#
loop_
_entity.id
_entity.type
_entity.pdbx_description
1 polymer ?
#
loop_
_entity_poly.entity_id
_entity_poly.type
_entity_poly.pdbx_seq_one_letter_code
_entity_poly.pdbx_strand_id
1 'polypeptide(L)' 'MIGKFVRVIVDRPMGSCHHDYPDYIYPINYGYVEGIMAADGEEQDAYILGVNRPLKDFEGRVIAIITRTDDLEEKMR' A
#
# COMPACT_ATOMS: atom_id res chain seq x y z
N MET A 1 -6.97 7.84 7.71
CA MET A 1 -8.07 8.83 7.63
C MET A 1 -9.30 8.19 6.99
N ILE A 2 -10.45 8.08 7.65
CA ILE A 2 -11.62 7.35 7.11
C ILE A 2 -12.52 8.24 6.25
N GLY A 3 -13.04 7.74 5.13
CA GLY A 3 -14.04 8.41 4.30
C GLY A 3 -13.53 9.49 3.33
N LYS A 4 -12.24 9.85 3.39
CA LYS A 4 -11.64 10.81 2.44
C LYS A 4 -11.21 10.15 1.14
N PHE A 5 -11.23 10.93 0.07
CA PHE A 5 -10.60 10.58 -1.20
C PHE A 5 -9.10 10.84 -1.12
N VAL A 6 -8.32 9.89 -1.61
CA VAL A 6 -6.87 9.95 -1.66
C VAL A 6 -6.37 9.42 -3.00
N ARG A 7 -5.16 9.83 -3.39
CA ARG A 7 -4.41 9.25 -4.50
C ARG A 7 -3.35 8.31 -3.95
N VAL A 8 -3.31 7.09 -4.47
CA VAL A 8 -2.35 6.05 -4.12
C VAL A 8 -1.42 5.83 -5.31
N ILE A 9 -0.12 5.90 -5.08
CA ILE A 9 0.90 5.52 -6.07
C ILE A 9 1.26 4.06 -5.81
N VAL A 10 1.18 3.22 -6.85
CA VAL A 10 1.39 1.77 -6.73
C VAL A 10 2.84 1.44 -7.06
N ASP A 11 3.58 0.95 -6.07
CA ASP A 11 4.97 0.51 -6.20
C ASP A 11 5.10 -1.03 -6.22
N ARG A 12 4.09 -1.75 -5.75
CA ARG A 12 3.99 -3.21 -5.74
C ARG A 12 2.67 -3.63 -6.41
N PRO A 13 2.64 -3.68 -7.76
CA PRO A 13 1.43 -4.05 -8.49
C PRO A 13 0.98 -5.48 -8.19
N MET A 14 -0.33 -5.73 -8.27
CA MET A 14 -0.87 -7.09 -8.16
C MET A 14 -0.15 -8.05 -9.13
N GLY A 15 0.32 -9.18 -8.60
CA GLY A 15 1.03 -10.22 -9.35
C GLY A 15 2.53 -9.98 -9.51
N SER A 16 3.07 -8.84 -9.05
CA SER A 16 4.52 -8.67 -8.98
C SER A 16 5.11 -9.50 -7.82
N CYS A 17 6.39 -9.83 -7.92
CA CYS A 17 7.15 -10.44 -6.82
C CYS A 17 7.89 -9.37 -6.01
N HIS A 18 8.26 -9.70 -4.77
CA HIS A 18 9.24 -8.93 -4.00
C HIS A 18 10.62 -9.05 -4.66
N HIS A 19 11.41 -7.96 -4.64
CA HIS A 19 12.77 -7.97 -5.20
C HIS A 19 13.65 -9.03 -4.52
N ASP A 20 13.70 -9.01 -3.19
CA ASP A 20 14.53 -9.91 -2.37
C ASP A 20 13.92 -11.29 -2.14
N TYR A 21 12.59 -11.43 -2.36
CA TYR A 21 11.85 -12.68 -2.18
C TYR A 21 10.99 -12.98 -3.41
N PRO A 22 11.56 -13.59 -4.46
CA PRO A 22 10.85 -13.83 -5.73
C PRO A 22 9.59 -14.67 -5.61
N ASP A 23 9.50 -15.54 -4.60
CA ASP A 23 8.34 -16.38 -4.33
C ASP A 23 7.19 -15.62 -3.64
N TYR A 24 7.45 -14.40 -3.15
CA TYR A 24 6.46 -13.57 -2.48
C TYR A 24 5.72 -12.73 -3.52
N ILE A 25 4.56 -13.22 -3.93
CA ILE A 25 3.70 -12.55 -4.92
C ILE A 25 2.66 -11.68 -4.21
N TYR A 26 2.53 -10.42 -4.63
CA TYR A 26 1.49 -9.52 -4.13
C TYR A 26 0.12 -9.91 -4.68
N PRO A 27 -0.82 -10.39 -3.85
CA PRO A 27 -2.14 -10.80 -4.34
C PRO A 27 -3.07 -9.61 -4.62
N ILE A 28 -2.68 -8.40 -4.18
CA ILE A 28 -3.40 -7.14 -4.33
C ILE A 28 -2.42 -6.02 -4.68
N ASN A 29 -2.90 -4.89 -5.18
CA ASN A 29 -2.05 -3.73 -5.41
C ASN A 29 -1.70 -3.07 -4.06
N TYR A 30 -0.43 -2.80 -3.88
CA TYR A 30 0.13 -2.11 -2.72
C TYR A 30 0.94 -0.89 -3.17
N GLY A 31 0.92 0.13 -2.32
CA GLY A 31 1.62 1.37 -2.56
C GLY A 31 1.51 2.29 -1.35
N TYR A 32 1.54 3.59 -1.60
CA TYR A 32 1.50 4.61 -0.57
C TYR A 32 0.57 5.75 -0.95
N VAL A 33 0.07 6.48 0.04
CA VAL A 33 -0.79 7.64 -0.16
C VAL A 33 0.05 8.88 -0.45
N GLU A 34 -0.13 9.45 -1.64
CA GLU A 34 0.63 10.63 -2.09
C GLU A 34 0.45 11.81 -1.12
N GLY A 35 1.54 12.28 -0.55
CA GLY A 35 1.58 13.48 0.30
C GLY A 35 1.06 13.30 1.73
N ILE A 36 0.84 12.06 2.19
CA ILE A 36 0.53 11.77 3.60
C ILE A 36 1.69 11.03 4.24
N MET A 37 2.35 11.66 5.21
CA MET A 37 3.47 11.07 5.94
C MET A 37 2.99 10.23 7.13
N ALA A 38 3.60 9.06 7.32
CA ALA A 38 3.49 8.24 8.52
C ALA A 38 4.46 8.72 9.62
N ALA A 39 4.41 8.07 10.78
CA ALA A 39 5.18 8.47 11.96
C ALA A 39 6.69 8.21 11.82
N ASP A 40 7.07 7.29 10.93
CA ASP A 40 8.44 6.91 10.59
C ASP A 40 9.13 7.90 9.62
N GLY A 41 8.36 8.83 9.04
CA GLY A 41 8.85 9.78 8.05
C GLY A 41 8.82 9.28 6.61
N GLU A 42 8.21 8.13 6.34
CA GLU A 42 7.84 7.68 4.99
C GLU A 42 6.38 8.04 4.64
N GLU A 43 5.96 7.85 3.40
CA GLU A 43 4.56 7.98 3.03
C GLU A 43 3.73 6.83 3.60
N GLN A 44 2.49 7.12 4.00
CA GLN A 44 1.60 6.15 4.61
C GLN A 44 1.22 5.06 3.58
N ASP A 45 1.53 3.82 3.92
CA ASP A 45 1.20 2.66 3.10
C ASP A 45 -0.31 2.50 2.85
N ALA A 46 -0.66 1.94 1.70
CA ALA A 46 -2.02 1.72 1.25
C ALA A 46 -2.19 0.39 0.50
N TYR A 47 -3.35 -0.24 0.74
CA TYR A 47 -3.80 -1.43 0.03
C TYR A 47 -5.04 -1.09 -0.80
N ILE A 48 -5.04 -1.51 -2.07
CA ILE A 48 -6.20 -1.32 -2.97
C ILE A 48 -6.94 -2.65 -3.10
N LEU A 49 -8.15 -2.70 -2.55
CA LEU A 49 -9.01 -3.89 -2.55
C LEU A 49 -10.08 -3.81 -3.65
N GLY A 50 -10.48 -4.96 -4.18
CA GLY A 50 -11.58 -5.07 -5.16
C GLY A 50 -11.18 -4.80 -6.62
N VAL A 51 -9.90 -4.63 -6.92
CA VAL A 51 -9.38 -4.51 -8.29
C VAL A 51 -8.53 -5.74 -8.61
N ASN A 52 -8.90 -6.48 -9.66
CA ASN A 52 -8.28 -7.75 -10.05
C ASN A 52 -7.31 -7.61 -11.24
N ARG A 53 -6.60 -6.49 -11.31
CA ARG A 53 -5.57 -6.19 -12.32
C ARG A 53 -4.46 -5.32 -11.71
N PRO A 54 -3.23 -5.37 -12.23
CA PRO A 54 -2.16 -4.47 -11.81
C PRO A 54 -2.51 -3.01 -12.11
N LEU A 55 -2.12 -2.11 -11.22
CA LEU A 55 -2.32 -0.68 -11.33
C LEU A 55 -0.98 0.07 -11.26
N LYS A 56 -1.00 1.32 -11.72
CA LYS A 56 0.12 2.27 -11.59
C LYS A 56 -0.18 3.33 -10.53
N ASP A 57 -1.43 3.76 -10.47
CA ASP A 57 -1.97 4.66 -9.47
C ASP A 57 -3.48 4.43 -9.33
N PHE A 58 -4.06 4.94 -8.25
CA PHE A 58 -5.49 4.81 -7.97
C PHE A 58 -6.00 5.98 -7.12
N GLU A 59 -7.14 6.56 -7.52
CA GLU A 59 -7.89 7.49 -6.68
C GLU A 59 -9.13 6.80 -6.11
N GLY A 60 -9.31 6.91 -4.80
CA GLY A 60 -10.45 6.26 -4.16
C GLY A 60 -10.66 6.71 -2.72
N ARG A 61 -11.77 6.23 -2.16
CA ARG A 61 -12.17 6.55 -0.79
C ARG A 61 -11.54 5.57 0.19
N VAL A 62 -10.93 6.08 1.26
CA VAL A 62 -10.43 5.24 2.36
C VAL A 62 -11.60 4.64 3.13
N ILE A 63 -11.68 3.31 3.17
CA ILE A 63 -12.77 2.56 3.82
C ILE A 63 -12.37 1.84 5.11
N ALA A 64 -11.07 1.75 5.40
CA ALA A 64 -10.54 1.14 6.62
C ALA A 64 -9.16 1.73 6.95
N ILE A 65 -8.75 1.60 8.20
CA ILE A 65 -7.39 1.91 8.69
C ILE A 65 -6.94 0.69 9.48
N ILE A 66 -5.76 0.18 9.18
CA ILE A 66 -5.14 -0.93 9.90
C ILE A 66 -4.08 -0.32 10.82
N THR A 67 -4.14 -0.64 12.11
CA THR A 67 -3.11 -0.26 13.09
C THR A 67 -2.45 -1.54 13.57
N ARG A 68 -1.13 -1.63 13.42
CA ARG A 68 -0.32 -2.73 13.93
C ARG A 68 0.24 -2.32 15.29
N THR A 69 0.11 -3.18 16.29
CA THR A 69 0.51 -2.87 17.68
C THR A 69 1.94 -3.32 17.99
N ASP A 70 2.54 -4.10 17.09
CA ASP A 70 3.89 -4.67 17.16
C ASP A 70 4.87 -3.97 16.21
N ASP A 71 4.56 -2.71 15.85
CA ASP A 71 5.08 -2.03 14.67
C ASP A 71 6.55 -1.60 14.83
N LEU A 72 7.45 -2.54 14.61
CA LEU A 72 8.62 -2.28 13.78
C LEU A 72 8.09 -2.31 12.34
N GLU A 73 7.87 -1.15 11.70
CA GLU A 73 7.67 -1.02 10.25
C GLU A 73 8.95 -1.46 9.51
N GLU A 74 9.41 -2.69 9.77
CA GLU A 74 10.42 -3.35 9.00
C GLU A 74 9.73 -3.84 7.74
N LYS A 75 9.54 -2.91 6.79
CA LYS A 75 9.46 -3.28 5.38
C LYS A 75 10.70 -4.14 5.15
N MET A 76 10.52 -5.43 4.84
CA MET A 76 11.63 -6.29 4.46
C MET A 76 12.28 -5.62 3.23
N ARG A 77 13.37 -4.90 3.47
CA ARG A 77 14.20 -4.24 2.47
C ARG A 77 15.29 -5.18 1.99
#